data_AF-A0A536SNA0-F1
#
_entry.id   AF-A0A536SNA0-F1
#
_cell.length_a   1.000
_cell.length_b   1.000
_cell.length_c   1.000
_cell.angle_alpha   90.00
_cell.angle_beta   90.00
_cell.angle_gamma   90.00
#
_symmetry.space_group_name_H-M   'P 1'
#
loop_
_entity.id
_entity.type
_entity.pdbx_description
1 polymer ?
#
loop_
_entity_poly.entity_id
_entity_poly.type
_entity_poly.pdbx_seq_one_letter_code
_entity_poly.pdbx_strand_id
1 'polypeptide(L)' 'MRRFIALATALLGCAGGAAAQETTLNAVLFVPRNTTFGEIFVRFVDHVNAEAKGVLQVKLIGGPDAI' A
#
# COMPACT_ATOMS: atom_id res chain seq x y z
N MET A 1 5.78 -16.57 43.33
CA MET A 1 6.55 -15.60 42.51
C MET A 1 6.75 -16.05 41.06
N ARG A 2 7.21 -17.28 40.78
CA ARG A 2 7.38 -17.79 39.39
C ARG A 2 6.14 -17.71 38.47
N ARG A 3 4.93 -17.91 39.01
CA ARG A 3 3.67 -17.82 38.24
C ARG A 3 3.34 -16.39 37.77
N PHE A 4 3.74 -15.38 38.54
CA PHE A 4 3.55 -13.97 38.17
C PHE A 4 4.54 -13.52 37.08
N ILE A 5 5.75 -14.08 37.08
CA ILE A 5 6.75 -13.82 36.03
C ILE A 5 6.27 -14.37 34.68
N ALA A 6 5.73 -15.60 34.66
CA ALA A 6 5.20 -16.21 33.42
C ALA A 6 4.03 -15.42 32.80
N LEU A 7 3.14 -14.86 33.63
CA LEU A 7 2.01 -14.06 33.15
C LEU A 7 2.46 -12.71 32.58
N ALA A 8 3.47 -12.08 33.18
CA ALA A 8 4.05 -10.83 32.68
C ALA A 8 4.76 -11.00 31.33
N THR A 9 5.38 -12.16 31.08
CA THR A 9 6.01 -12.46 29.77
C THR A 9 4.98 -12.70 28.67
N ALA A 10 3.82 -13.27 28.99
CA ALA A 10 2.74 -13.49 28.03
C ALA A 10 2.06 -12.19 27.55
N LEU A 11 1.94 -11.19 28.44
CA LEU A 11 1.35 -9.88 28.11
C LEU A 11 2.22 -9.05 27.15
N LEU A 12 3.54 -9.23 27.17
CA LEU A 12 4.48 -8.55 26.26
C LEU A 12 4.39 -9.07 24.82
N GLY A 13 3.89 -10.30 24.61
CA GLY A 13 3.71 -10.89 23.27
C GLY A 13 2.53 -10.32 22.48
N CYS A 14 1.57 -9.68 23.15
CA CYS A 14 0.38 -9.08 22.52
C CYS A 14 0.62 -7.66 22.01
N ALA A 15 1.79 -7.06 22.26
CA ALA A 15 2.18 -5.76 21.69
C ALA A 15 2.71 -5.87 20.25
N GLY A 16 2.22 -6.86 19.49
CA GLY A 16 2.48 -6.96 18.06
C GLY A 16 2.00 -5.68 17.40
N GLY A 17 2.94 -4.87 16.90
CA GLY A 17 2.62 -3.63 16.20
C GLY A 17 1.55 -3.92 15.16
N ALA A 18 0.52 -3.08 15.12
CA ALA A 18 -0.47 -3.13 14.06
C ALA A 18 0.29 -3.06 12.73
N ALA A 19 0.46 -4.21 12.07
CA ALA A 19 0.99 -4.28 10.73
C ALA A 19 -0.05 -3.56 9.88
N ALA A 20 0.17 -2.26 9.64
CA ALA A 20 -0.71 -1.46 8.82
C ALA A 20 -0.82 -2.19 7.48
N GLN A 21 -2.04 -2.65 7.17
CA GLN A 21 -2.29 -3.35 5.93
C GLN A 21 -1.94 -2.41 4.78
N GLU A 22 -1.17 -2.90 3.80
CA GLU A 22 -0.87 -2.13 2.60
C GLU A 22 -2.19 -1.69 1.96
N THR A 23 -2.36 -0.37 1.84
CA THR A 23 -3.59 0.21 1.31
C THR A 23 -3.52 0.17 -0.21
N THR A 24 -4.55 -0.34 -0.86
CA THR A 24 -4.64 -0.33 -2.34
C THR A 24 -5.56 0.79 -2.81
N LEU A 25 -5.04 1.69 -3.65
CA LEU A 25 -5.81 2.72 -4.32
C LEU A 25 -5.99 2.37 -5.79
N ASN A 26 -7.22 2.49 -6.28
CA ASN A 26 -7.52 2.33 -7.70
C ASN A 26 -7.47 3.70 -8.38
N ALA A 27 -6.70 3.81 -9.45
CA ALA A 27 -6.53 5.02 -10.24
C ALA A 27 -7.09 4.84 -11.66
N VAL A 28 -7.63 5.93 -12.21
CA VAL A 28 -8.16 6.04 -13.58
C VAL A 28 -7.62 7.31 -14.22
N LEU A 29 -7.32 7.26 -15.51
CA LEU A 29 -6.76 8.37 -16.28
C LEU A 29 -7.67 8.73 -17.46
N PHE A 30 -8.05 9.99 -17.63
CA PHE A 30 -8.99 10.38 -18.71
C PHE A 30 -8.41 10.34 -20.13
N VAL A 31 -7.09 10.12 -20.28
CA VAL A 31 -6.38 10.01 -21.57
C VAL A 31 -5.69 8.65 -21.71
N PRO A 32 -5.35 8.22 -22.94
CA PRO A 32 -4.56 7.01 -23.13
C PRO A 32 -3.20 7.11 -22.44
N ARG A 33 -2.72 5.96 -21.93
CA ARG A 33 -1.49 5.88 -21.12
C ARG A 33 -0.22 6.25 -21.89
N ASN A 34 -0.23 6.13 -23.21
CA ASN A 34 0.87 6.45 -24.11
C ASN A 34 0.84 7.90 -24.63
N THR A 35 -0.01 8.77 -24.05
CA THR A 35 0.05 10.22 -24.32
C THR A 35 1.07 10.89 -23.41
N THR A 36 1.51 12.10 -23.74
CA THR A 36 2.45 12.88 -22.92
C THR A 36 2.01 12.98 -21.46
N PHE A 37 0.74 13.28 -21.20
CA PHE A 37 0.21 13.36 -19.84
C PHE A 37 -0.03 11.99 -19.20
N GLY A 38 -0.38 10.99 -20.01
CA GLY A 38 -0.58 9.63 -19.53
C GLY A 38 0.71 8.97 -19.07
N GLU A 39 1.79 9.12 -19.84
CA GLU A 39 3.09 8.55 -19.47
C GLU A 39 3.63 9.16 -18.17
N ILE A 40 3.44 10.46 -17.97
CA ILE A 40 3.83 11.13 -16.73
C ILE A 40 3.11 10.52 -15.53
N PHE A 41 1.79 10.28 -15.64
CA PHE A 41 1.02 9.67 -14.56
C PHE A 41 1.41 8.21 -14.31
N VAL A 42 1.68 7.43 -15.36
CA VAL A 42 2.19 6.06 -15.23
C VAL A 42 3.51 6.04 -14.45
N ARG A 43 4.47 6.90 -14.83
CA ARG A 43 5.75 7.01 -14.11
C ARG A 43 5.58 7.44 -12.65
N PHE A 44 4.62 8.31 -12.36
CA PHE A 44 4.27 8.68 -10.99
C PHE A 44 3.75 7.48 -10.20
N VAL A 45 2.82 6.70 -10.76
CA VAL A 45 2.30 5.47 -10.15
C VAL A 45 3.42 4.46 -9.87
N ASP A 46 4.31 4.26 -10.85
CA ASP A 46 5.45 3.36 -10.71
C ASP A 46 6.40 3.81 -9.59
N HIS A 47 6.69 5.11 -9.52
CA HIS A 47 7.53 5.67 -8.47
C HIS A 47 6.88 5.52 -7.08
N VAL A 48 5.59 5.83 -6.93
CA VAL A 48 4.86 5.65 -5.66
C VAL A 48 4.89 4.19 -5.21
N ASN A 49 4.63 3.25 -6.13
CA ASN A 49 4.67 1.82 -5.83
C ASN A 49 6.06 1.32 -5.45
N ALA A 50 7.12 1.96 -5.95
CA ALA A 50 8.49 1.62 -5.58
C ALA A 50 8.85 2.11 -4.17
N GLU A 51 8.48 3.35 -3.85
CA GLU A 51 8.83 4.01 -2.59
C GLU A 51 7.93 3.59 -1.41
N ALA A 52 6.66 3.31 -1.66
CA ALA A 52 5.66 3.08 -0.61
C ALA A 52 5.32 1.60 -0.36
N LYS A 53 6.21 0.67 -0.75
CA LYS A 53 5.99 -0.76 -0.57
C LYS A 53 5.63 -1.13 0.86
N GLY A 54 4.56 -1.91 1.03
CA GLY A 54 4.08 -2.34 2.35
C GLY A 54 3.25 -1.28 3.07
N VAL A 55 3.04 -0.10 2.46
CA VAL A 55 2.18 0.97 2.97
C VAL A 55 1.08 1.30 1.96
N LEU A 56 1.44 1.49 0.69
CA LEU A 56 0.54 1.92 -0.36
C LEU A 56 0.87 1.24 -1.69
N GLN A 57 -0.16 0.72 -2.34
CA GLN A 57 -0.12 0.25 -3.72
C GLN A 57 -1.17 1.01 -4.55
N VAL A 58 -0.74 1.65 -5.62
CA VAL A 58 -1.61 2.27 -6.62
C VAL A 58 -1.78 1.32 -7.80
N LYS A 59 -3.03 0.94 -8.07
CA LYS A 59 -3.43 0.11 -9.20
C LYS A 59 -4.08 0.98 -10.28
N LEU A 60 -3.39 1.15 -11.41
CA LEU A 60 -3.94 1.85 -12.57
C LEU A 60 -4.92 0.94 -13.32
N ILE A 61 -6.20 1.01 -12.96
CA ILE A 61 -7.25 0.10 -13.45
C ILE A 61 -7.94 0.58 -14.71
N GLY A 62 -7.73 1.83 -15.14
CA GLY A 62 -8.45 2.30 -16.31
C GLY A 62 -7.93 3.56 -16.96
N GLY A 63 -8.49 3.81 -18.14
CA GLY A 63 -8.46 5.08 -18.83
C GLY A 63 -9.60 5.15 -19.84
N PRO A 64 -9.47 5.80 -21.00
CA PRO A 64 -10.48 5.71 -22.07
C PRO A 64 -10.83 4.27 -22.43
N ASP A 65 -9.89 3.34 -22.22
CA ASP A 65 -10.01 1.92 -22.51
C ASP A 65 -10.86 1.14 -21.48
N ALA A 66 -11.22 1.76 -20.35
CA ALA A 66 -11.98 1.12 -19.26
C ALA A 66 -13.48 1.43 -19.27
N ILE A 67 -13.93 2.25 -20.22
CA ILE A 67 -15.31 2.68 -20.44
C ILE A 67 -15.74 2.42 -21.88
#